data_AF-A0A6H1W8K5-F1
#
_entry.id   AF-A0A6H1W8K5-F1
#
_cell.length_a   1.000
_cell.length_b   1.000
_cell.length_c   1.000
_cell.angle_alpha   90.00
_cell.angle_beta   90.00
_cell.angle_gamma   90.00
#
_symmetry.space_group_name_H-M   'P 1'
#
loop_
_entity.id
_entity.type
_entity.pdbx_description
1 polymer ?
#
loop_
_entity_poly.entity_id
_entity_poly.type
_entity_poly.pdbx_seq_one_letter_code
_entity_poly.pdbx_strand_id
1 'polypeptide(L)'
;MGYFVLVIAQTVVLPIVSGSIELAVGGGDPVLVFGKWWVFWGVGTRLLVAGVAQVSGRGPTTAILGAATPTVQEKQLTRELGTANLGMGIAGLLALVPGWALPAGIAGGVFLLIAGLMHLPKRVKNAQEALATWTDLLVGIVVVVLAADVIVRAFSG
;
A
#
# COMPACT_ATOMS: atom_id res chain seq x y z
N MET A 1 -13.47 13.29 -5.19
CA MET A 1 -12.36 13.43 -6.18
C MET A 1 -10.98 13.31 -5.55
N GLY A 2 -10.64 14.08 -4.51
CA GLY A 2 -9.29 14.05 -3.90
C GLY A 2 -8.79 12.66 -3.49
N TYR A 3 -9.66 11.82 -2.89
CA TYR A 3 -9.31 10.44 -2.55
C TYR A 3 -8.86 9.60 -3.76
N PHE A 4 -9.61 9.64 -4.86
CA PHE A 4 -9.30 8.87 -6.06
C PHE A 4 -7.95 9.28 -6.65
N VAL A 5 -7.73 10.59 -6.77
CA VAL A 5 -6.48 11.15 -7.30
C VAL A 5 -5.30 10.72 -6.43
N LEU A 6 -5.41 10.87 -5.10
CA LEU A 6 -4.35 10.50 -4.18
C LEU A 6 -4.02 9.00 -4.28
N VAL A 7 -5.03 8.14 -4.21
CA VAL A 7 -4.83 6.68 -4.22
C VAL A 7 -4.26 6.22 -5.56
N ILE A 8 -4.78 6.71 -6.69
CA ILE A 8 -4.26 6.35 -8.02
C ILE A 8 -2.83 6.88 -8.20
N ALA A 9 -2.55 8.10 -7.73
CA ALA A 9 -1.21 8.66 -7.78
C ALA A 9 -0.22 7.77 -7.00
N GLN A 10 -0.53 7.42 -5.75
CA GLN A 10 0.38 6.65 -4.90
C GLN A 10 0.50 5.17 -5.29
N THR A 11 -0.47 4.59 -5.98
CA THR A 11 -0.46 3.14 -6.26
C THR A 11 -0.12 2.78 -7.71
N VAL A 12 -0.25 3.74 -8.63
CA VAL A 12 0.01 3.50 -10.05
C VAL A 12 0.95 4.56 -10.60
N VAL A 13 0.57 5.83 -10.58
CA VAL A 13 1.29 6.87 -11.34
C VAL A 13 2.69 7.11 -10.79
N LEU A 14 2.82 7.38 -9.50
CA LEU A 14 4.11 7.71 -8.87
C LEU A 14 5.08 6.52 -8.86
N PRO A 15 4.68 5.29 -8.54
CA PRO A 15 5.56 4.13 -8.68
C PRO A 15 6.09 3.94 -10.11
N ILE A 16 5.22 4.01 -11.12
CA ILE A 16 5.59 3.84 -12.53
C ILE A 16 6.56 4.94 -12.93
N VAL A 17 6.20 6.19 -12.72
CA VAL A 17 7.03 7.34 -13.13
C VAL A 17 8.40 7.30 -12.45
N SER A 18 8.43 7.06 -11.13
CA SER A 18 9.69 7.03 -10.38
C SER A 18 10.59 5.88 -10.84
N GLY A 19 10.03 4.68 -11.03
CA GLY A 19 10.77 3.52 -11.50
C GLY A 19 11.26 3.67 -12.95
N SER A 20 10.43 4.22 -13.84
CA SER A 20 10.81 4.50 -15.23
C SER A 20 11.93 5.53 -15.31
N ILE A 21 11.88 6.59 -14.51
CA ILE A 21 12.96 7.59 -14.45
C ILE A 21 14.26 6.96 -13.95
N GLU A 22 14.21 6.17 -12.88
CA GLU A 22 15.39 5.49 -12.35
C GLU A 22 16.01 4.53 -13.37
N LEU A 23 15.20 3.70 -14.03
CA LEU A 23 15.68 2.80 -15.08
C LEU A 23 16.28 3.55 -16.27
N ALA A 24 15.70 4.69 -16.66
CA ALA A 24 16.18 5.48 -17.80
C ALA A 24 17.50 6.21 -17.51
N VAL A 25 17.73 6.64 -16.26
CA VAL A 25 18.88 7.49 -15.89
C VAL A 25 20.00 6.68 -15.24
N GLY A 26 19.66 5.76 -14.34
CA GLY A 26 20.62 4.96 -13.55
C GLY A 26 20.66 3.48 -13.92
N GLY A 27 19.66 2.99 -14.66
CA GLY A 27 19.52 1.57 -14.95
C GLY A 27 19.14 0.75 -13.71
N GLY A 28 19.53 -0.52 -13.72
CA GLY A 28 19.23 -1.47 -12.64
C GLY A 28 18.25 -2.56 -13.06
N ASP A 29 17.98 -3.47 -12.13
CA ASP A 29 17.04 -4.55 -12.35
C ASP A 29 15.59 -4.04 -12.26
N PRO A 30 14.74 -4.24 -13.29
CA PRO A 30 13.39 -3.72 -13.29
C PRO A 30 12.52 -4.20 -12.12
N VAL A 31 12.67 -5.45 -11.69
CA VAL A 31 11.86 -6.02 -10.59
C VAL A 31 12.24 -5.35 -9.27
N LEU A 32 13.54 -5.20 -9.01
CA LEU A 32 14.02 -4.52 -7.81
C LEU A 32 13.67 -3.03 -7.81
N VAL A 33 13.82 -2.35 -8.94
CA VAL A 33 13.54 -0.91 -9.07
C VAL A 33 12.05 -0.65 -8.87
N PHE A 34 11.17 -1.32 -9.62
CA PHE A 34 9.73 -1.12 -9.47
C PHE A 34 9.23 -1.61 -8.11
N GLY A 35 9.71 -2.77 -7.63
CA GLY A 35 9.38 -3.27 -6.29
C GLY A 35 9.68 -2.24 -5.21
N LYS A 36 10.86 -1.62 -5.24
CA LYS A 36 11.25 -0.53 -4.34
C LYS A 36 10.28 0.65 -4.39
N TRP A 37 9.94 1.13 -5.58
CA TRP A 37 9.04 2.29 -5.74
C TRP A 37 7.61 1.99 -5.35
N TRP A 38 7.12 0.77 -5.59
CA TRP A 38 5.81 0.33 -5.09
C TRP A 38 5.79 0.16 -3.58
N VAL A 39 6.89 -0.28 -2.96
CA VAL A 39 7.00 -0.26 -1.49
C VAL A 39 6.98 1.17 -1.00
N PHE A 40 7.82 2.06 -1.53
CA PHE A 40 7.89 3.44 -1.04
C PHE A 40 6.53 4.17 -1.15
N TRP A 41 5.91 4.14 -2.33
CA TRP A 41 4.67 4.86 -2.57
C TRP A 41 3.44 4.08 -2.06
N GLY A 42 3.29 2.83 -2.47
CA GLY A 42 2.11 2.00 -2.23
C GLY A 42 2.00 1.45 -0.81
N VAL A 43 3.12 1.08 -0.18
CA VAL A 43 3.16 0.72 1.24
C VAL A 43 3.45 1.96 2.08
N GLY A 44 4.57 2.63 1.84
CA GLY A 44 5.07 3.72 2.69
C GLY A 44 4.11 4.91 2.75
N THR A 45 4.05 5.71 1.69
CA THR A 45 3.29 6.96 1.71
C THR A 45 1.78 6.74 1.81
N ARG A 46 1.23 5.71 1.15
CA ARG A 46 -0.22 5.46 1.15
C ARG A 46 -0.72 4.99 2.51
N LEU A 47 -0.07 4.00 3.13
CA LEU A 47 -0.46 3.57 4.46
C LEU A 47 -0.20 4.67 5.50
N LEU A 48 0.86 5.46 5.34
CA LEU A 48 1.10 6.60 6.21
C LEU A 48 -0.05 7.61 6.15
N VAL A 49 -0.46 8.04 4.95
CA VAL A 49 -1.57 9.00 4.80
C VAL A 49 -2.89 8.40 5.29
N ALA A 50 -3.16 7.12 4.98
CA ALA A 50 -4.33 6.42 5.49
C ALA A 50 -4.33 6.35 7.03
N GLY A 51 -3.19 6.02 7.62
CA GLY A 51 -3.00 5.93 9.07
C GLY A 51 -3.22 7.26 9.77
N VAL A 52 -2.63 8.35 9.26
CA VAL A 52 -2.86 9.71 9.78
C VAL A 52 -4.35 10.08 9.71
N ALA A 53 -5.00 9.81 8.57
CA ALA A 53 -6.42 10.09 8.40
C ALA A 53 -7.28 9.29 9.40
N GLN A 54 -6.99 8.00 9.59
CA GLN A 54 -7.70 7.10 10.50
C GLN A 54 -7.53 7.48 11.97
N VAL A 55 -6.30 7.72 12.43
CA VAL A 55 -6.01 8.12 13.81
C VAL A 55 -6.64 9.46 14.16
N SER A 56 -6.63 10.42 13.21
CA SER A 56 -7.25 11.74 13.42
C SER A 56 -8.76 11.70 13.60
N GLY A 57 -9.43 10.60 13.23
CA GLY A 57 -10.89 10.48 13.23
C GLY A 57 -11.57 11.32 12.15
N ARG A 58 -10.80 11.91 11.22
CA ARG A 58 -11.31 12.73 10.09
C ARG A 58 -11.23 12.00 8.75
N GLY A 59 -10.77 10.75 8.74
CA GLY A 59 -10.62 9.95 7.53
C GLY A 59 -11.93 9.32 7.03
N PRO A 60 -12.03 9.00 5.73
CA PRO A 60 -13.23 8.44 5.12
C PRO A 60 -13.44 6.94 5.45
N THR A 61 -12.51 6.28 6.14
CA THR A 61 -12.45 4.82 6.27
C THR A 61 -13.74 4.20 6.81
N THR A 62 -14.36 4.76 7.85
CA THR A 62 -15.61 4.22 8.38
C THR A 62 -16.76 4.30 7.38
N ALA A 63 -16.82 5.38 6.58
CA ALA A 63 -17.80 5.53 5.52
C ALA A 63 -17.51 4.60 4.33
N ILE A 64 -16.24 4.41 3.98
CA ILE A 64 -15.79 3.46 2.93
C ILE A 64 -16.19 2.04 3.31
N LEU A 65 -16.08 1.67 4.59
CA LEU A 65 -16.45 0.36 5.13
C LEU A 65 -17.96 0.15 5.30
N GLY A 66 -18.79 1.14 4.94
CA GLY A 66 -20.25 1.01 4.85
C GLY A 66 -21.02 1.46 6.09
N ALA A 67 -20.37 2.04 7.10
CA ALA A 67 -21.06 2.57 8.26
C ALA A 67 -21.57 4.00 7.97
N ALA A 68 -22.88 4.14 7.71
CA ALA A 68 -23.53 5.44 7.56
C ALA A 68 -23.44 6.27 8.86
N THR A 69 -23.54 5.60 10.02
CA THR A 69 -23.37 6.18 11.35
C THR A 69 -22.47 5.26 12.18
N PRO A 70 -21.14 5.49 12.18
CA PRO A 70 -20.22 4.58 12.84
C PRO A 70 -20.36 4.64 14.37
N THR A 71 -20.45 3.47 15.00
CA THR A 71 -20.43 3.26 16.45
C THR A 71 -19.09 3.70 17.06
N VAL A 72 -19.04 3.85 18.39
CA VAL A 72 -17.81 4.19 19.12
C VAL A 72 -16.74 3.11 18.91
N GLN A 73 -17.15 1.84 18.91
CA GLN A 73 -16.28 0.69 18.71
C GLN A 73 -15.71 0.64 17.29
N GLU A 74 -16.51 0.91 16.26
CA GLU A 74 -16.02 0.99 14.86
C GLU A 74 -15.02 2.14 14.67
N LYS A 75 -15.25 3.28 15.32
CA LYS A 75 -14.30 4.41 15.32
C LYS A 75 -13.01 4.06 16.04
N GLN A 76 -13.09 3.35 17.17
CA GLN A 76 -11.91 2.87 17.88
C GLN A 76 -11.12 1.87 17.05
N LEU A 77 -11.78 0.86 16.48
CA LEU A 77 -11.14 -0.12 15.59
C LEU A 77 -10.47 0.55 14.39
N THR A 78 -11.11 1.57 13.81
CA THR A 78 -10.52 2.35 12.71
C THR A 78 -9.24 3.06 13.14
N ARG A 79 -9.18 3.58 14.37
CA ARG A 79 -7.98 4.22 14.91
C ARG A 79 -6.85 3.23 15.18
N GLU A 80 -7.17 2.06 15.72
CA GLU A 80 -6.20 0.97 15.94
C GLU A 80 -5.66 0.42 14.60
N LEU A 81 -6.51 0.32 13.58
CA LEU A 81 -6.06 0.04 12.22
C LEU A 81 -5.16 1.16 11.68
N GLY A 82 -5.50 2.40 12.02
CA GLY A 82 -4.72 3.58 11.67
C GLY A 82 -3.31 3.59 12.27
N THR A 83 -3.13 3.12 13.50
CA THR A 83 -1.79 3.02 14.11
C THR A 83 -0.96 1.93 13.45
N ALA A 84 -1.58 0.80 13.07
CA ALA A 84 -0.90 -0.23 12.28
C ALA A 84 -0.44 0.31 10.92
N ASN A 85 -1.32 1.02 10.21
CA ASN A 85 -1.00 1.66 8.94
C ASN A 85 0.09 2.73 9.07
N LEU A 86 0.10 3.48 10.16
CA LEU A 86 1.17 4.44 10.44
C LEU A 86 2.52 3.75 10.60
N GLY A 87 2.59 2.68 11.39
CA GLY A 87 3.82 1.91 11.61
C GLY A 87 4.35 1.29 10.32
N MET A 88 3.49 0.60 9.56
CA MET A 88 3.86 0.02 8.26
C MET A 88 4.22 1.08 7.22
N GLY A 89 3.52 2.21 7.22
CA GLY A 89 3.79 3.34 6.32
C GLY A 89 5.15 3.98 6.60
N ILE A 90 5.49 4.24 7.87
CA ILE A 90 6.81 4.76 8.26
C ILE A 90 7.91 3.78 7.84
N ALA A 91 7.73 2.48 8.10
CA ALA A 91 8.69 1.46 7.67
C ALA A 91 8.87 1.47 6.15
N GLY A 92 7.76 1.52 5.38
CA GLY A 92 7.79 1.54 3.91
C GLY A 92 8.54 2.74 3.32
N LEU A 93 8.63 3.88 4.00
CA LEU A 93 9.45 5.01 3.56
C LEU A 93 10.95 4.67 3.49
N LEU A 94 11.40 3.70 4.29
CA LEU A 94 12.79 3.24 4.29
C LEU A 94 13.15 2.42 3.05
N ALA A 95 12.21 2.14 2.14
CA ALA A 95 12.49 1.39 0.92
C ALA A 95 13.56 2.04 0.03
N LEU A 96 13.75 3.36 0.12
CA LEU A 96 14.79 4.06 -0.62
C LEU A 96 16.20 3.84 -0.05
N VAL A 97 16.32 3.28 1.16
CA VAL A 97 17.61 2.84 1.70
C VAL A 97 18.05 1.60 0.91
N PRO A 98 19.29 1.55 0.38
CA PRO A 98 19.75 0.40 -0.39
C PRO A 98 19.57 -0.92 0.35
N GLY A 99 18.92 -1.90 -0.30
CA GLY A 99 18.64 -3.22 0.25
C GLY A 99 17.43 -3.30 1.20
N TRP A 100 16.77 -2.17 1.52
CA TRP A 100 15.67 -2.16 2.49
C TRP A 100 14.27 -2.33 1.89
N ALA A 101 14.11 -2.29 0.56
CA ALA A 101 12.81 -2.37 -0.09
C ALA A 101 11.93 -3.53 0.41
N LEU A 102 12.47 -4.77 0.42
CA LEU A 102 11.73 -5.93 0.89
C LEU A 102 11.42 -5.89 2.40
N PRO A 103 12.39 -5.76 3.33
CA PRO A 103 12.09 -5.75 4.76
C PRO A 103 11.22 -4.56 5.19
N ALA A 104 11.35 -3.40 4.53
CA ALA A 104 10.50 -2.24 4.76
C ALA A 104 9.05 -2.44 4.28
N GLY A 105 8.86 -3.24 3.22
CA GLY A 105 7.59 -3.36 2.53
C GLY A 105 6.77 -4.60 2.85
N ILE A 106 7.40 -5.68 3.31
CA ILE A 106 6.75 -7.00 3.34
C ILE A 106 5.52 -7.05 4.24
N ALA A 107 5.60 -6.46 5.44
CA ALA A 107 4.47 -6.45 6.39
C ALA A 107 3.27 -5.68 5.80
N GLY A 108 3.51 -4.49 5.26
CA GLY A 108 2.46 -3.67 4.64
C GLY A 108 1.92 -4.26 3.34
N GLY A 109 2.78 -4.84 2.51
CA GLY A 109 2.37 -5.52 1.27
C GLY A 109 1.47 -6.73 1.54
N VAL A 110 1.84 -7.58 2.50
CA VAL A 110 1.01 -8.73 2.92
C VAL A 110 -0.31 -8.26 3.52
N PHE A 111 -0.27 -7.24 4.39
CA PHE A 111 -1.47 -6.64 4.97
C PHE A 111 -2.45 -6.16 3.88
N LEU A 112 -1.94 -5.40 2.89
CA LEU A 112 -2.73 -4.92 1.77
C LEU A 112 -3.27 -6.07 0.92
N LEU A 113 -2.45 -7.08 0.61
CA LEU A 113 -2.90 -8.23 -0.16
C LEU A 113 -4.10 -8.92 0.51
N ILE A 114 -3.98 -9.21 1.81
CA ILE A 114 -5.02 -9.88 2.58
C ILE A 114 -6.27 -9.00 2.65
N ALA A 115 -6.12 -7.69 2.89
CA ALA A 115 -7.24 -6.76 2.88
C ALA A 115 -7.98 -6.79 1.53
N GLY A 116 -7.24 -6.65 0.41
CA GLY A 116 -7.81 -6.75 -0.93
C GLY A 116 -8.57 -8.05 -1.16
N LEU A 117 -7.99 -9.19 -0.76
CA LEU A 117 -8.62 -10.51 -0.86
C LEU A 117 -9.90 -10.62 -0.01
N MET A 118 -9.90 -10.09 1.20
CA MET A 118 -11.08 -10.08 2.08
C MET A 118 -12.23 -9.24 1.52
N HIS A 119 -11.92 -8.21 0.73
CA HIS A 119 -12.94 -7.38 0.09
C HIS A 119 -13.46 -7.98 -1.23
N LEU A 120 -12.76 -8.89 -1.89
CA LEU A 120 -13.20 -9.50 -3.16
C LEU A 120 -14.63 -10.09 -3.11
N PRO A 121 -15.03 -10.91 -2.12
CA PRO A 121 -16.33 -11.58 -2.11
C PRO A 121 -17.55 -10.66 -1.93
N LYS A 122 -17.35 -9.39 -1.53
CA LYS A 122 -18.46 -8.45 -1.30
C LYS A 122 -19.18 -8.12 -2.61
N ARG A 123 -20.48 -8.40 -2.67
CA ARG A 123 -21.31 -8.22 -3.88
C ARG A 123 -21.67 -6.76 -4.18
N VAL A 124 -21.81 -5.93 -3.15
CA VAL A 124 -22.13 -4.50 -3.27
C VAL A 124 -20.96 -3.71 -2.70
N LYS A 125 -20.32 -2.91 -3.55
CA LYS A 125 -19.20 -2.02 -3.18
C LYS A 125 -19.49 -0.64 -3.71
N ASN A 126 -19.18 0.38 -2.92
CA ASN A 126 -19.11 1.74 -3.45
C ASN A 126 -17.81 1.91 -4.27
N ALA A 127 -17.74 2.98 -5.08
CA ALA A 127 -16.59 3.21 -5.96
C ALA A 127 -15.25 3.39 -5.22
N GLN A 128 -15.26 3.90 -3.98
CA GLN A 128 -14.04 4.08 -3.19
C GLN A 128 -13.54 2.75 -2.62
N GLU A 129 -14.45 1.89 -2.17
CA GLU A 129 -14.13 0.53 -1.72
C GLU A 129 -13.64 -0.34 -2.88
N ALA A 130 -14.25 -0.22 -4.06
CA ALA A 130 -13.80 -0.90 -5.26
C ALA A 130 -12.36 -0.48 -5.63
N LEU A 131 -12.08 0.83 -5.64
CA LEU A 131 -10.73 1.33 -5.88
C LEU A 131 -9.74 0.81 -4.83
N ALA A 132 -10.08 0.91 -3.54
CA ALA A 132 -9.24 0.42 -2.45
C ALA A 132 -8.88 -1.05 -2.67
N THR A 133 -9.88 -1.90 -2.90
CA THR A 133 -9.72 -3.35 -3.15
C THR A 133 -8.70 -3.63 -4.24
N TRP A 134 -8.84 -3.01 -5.41
CA TRP A 134 -7.96 -3.27 -6.55
C TRP A 134 -6.54 -2.76 -6.30
N THR A 135 -6.42 -1.58 -5.67
CA THR A 135 -5.10 -1.01 -5.37
C THR A 135 -4.38 -1.78 -4.26
N ASP A 136 -5.11 -2.34 -3.29
CA ASP A 136 -4.58 -3.19 -2.24
C ASP A 136 -4.03 -4.50 -2.82
N LEU A 137 -4.78 -5.14 -3.71
CA LEU A 137 -4.33 -6.33 -4.45
C LEU A 137 -3.09 -6.04 -5.29
N LEU A 138 -3.06 -4.93 -6.03
CA LEU A 138 -1.91 -4.55 -6.86
C LEU A 138 -0.64 -4.39 -6.02
N VAL A 139 -0.70 -3.57 -4.97
CA VAL A 139 0.47 -3.35 -4.10
C VAL A 139 0.92 -4.67 -3.46
N GLY A 140 -0.04 -5.45 -2.96
CA GLY A 140 0.23 -6.76 -2.36
C GLY A 140 0.93 -7.72 -3.32
N ILE A 141 0.43 -7.85 -4.55
CA ILE A 141 1.02 -8.71 -5.58
C ILE A 141 2.43 -8.23 -5.94
N VAL A 142 2.65 -6.94 -6.14
CA VAL A 142 3.98 -6.40 -6.47
C VAL A 142 5.00 -6.70 -5.36
N VAL A 143 4.61 -6.56 -4.09
CA VAL A 143 5.49 -6.89 -2.96
C VAL A 143 5.77 -8.39 -2.87
N VAL A 144 4.79 -9.26 -3.17
CA VAL A 144 5.00 -10.71 -3.25
C VAL A 144 5.95 -11.08 -4.39
N VAL A 145 5.82 -10.45 -5.56
CA VAL A 145 6.73 -10.66 -6.69
C VAL A 145 8.15 -10.22 -6.32
N LEU A 146 8.30 -9.05 -5.67
CA LEU A 146 9.60 -8.59 -5.16
C LEU A 146 10.19 -9.60 -4.16
N ALA A 147 9.38 -10.11 -3.23
CA ALA A 147 9.84 -11.08 -2.24
C ALA A 147 10.31 -12.38 -2.92
N ALA A 148 9.54 -12.89 -3.87
CA ALA A 148 9.87 -14.08 -4.63
C ALA A 148 11.17 -13.91 -5.43
N ASP A 149 11.33 -12.79 -6.14
CA ASP A 149 12.54 -12.49 -6.90
C ASP A 149 13.78 -12.40 -6.01
N VAL A 150 13.69 -11.68 -4.86
CA VAL A 150 14.79 -11.59 -3.90
C VAL A 150 15.17 -12.96 -3.33
N ILE A 151 14.18 -13.79 -3.00
CA ILE A 151 14.40 -15.15 -2.50
C ILE A 151 15.10 -16.00 -3.57
N VAL A 152 14.59 -16.01 -4.80
CA VAL A 152 15.18 -16.78 -5.91
C VAL A 152 16.63 -16.38 -6.12
N ARG A 153 16.93 -15.07 -6.18
CA ARG A 153 18.30 -14.55 -6.34
C ARG A 153 19.23 -14.98 -5.22
N ALA A 154 18.75 -14.98 -3.98
CA ALA A 154 19.54 -15.42 -2.83
C ALA A 154 19.97 -16.89 -2.93
N PHE A 155 19.23 -17.72 -3.68
CA PHE A 155 19.54 -19.13 -3.90
C PHE A 155 20.17 -19.44 -5.26
N SER A 156 20.05 -18.55 -6.25
CA SER A 156 20.52 -18.82 -7.62
C SER A 156 21.97 -18.41 -7.90
N GLY A 157 22.60 -17.60 -7.04
CA GLY A 157 24.03 -17.25 -7.16
C GLY A 157 24.37 -16.39 -8.36
#